data_AF-A0A9E4H3F8-F1
#
_entry.id   AF-A0A9E4H3F8-F1
#
_cell.length_a   1.000
_cell.length_b   1.000
_cell.length_c   1.000
_cell.angle_alpha   90.00
_cell.angle_beta   90.00
_cell.angle_gamma   90.00
#
_symmetry.space_group_name_H-M   'P 1'
#
loop_
_entity.id
_entity.type
_entity.pdbx_description
1 polymer ?
#
loop_
_entity_poly.entity_id
_entity_poly.type
_entity_poly.pdbx_seq_one_letter_code
_entity_poly.pdbx_strand_id
1 'polypeptide(L)'
;MASSGKVIWSFLRLIRVKNLLIIGGTQFLVYYSLILSYGIPVALKPSLFSLLVLSIVLLAAAGYVINDYMDIKADEINKGDVIVGKVIKRRAAIIWHLTLTAVGLALGVFTSYNVGQYYLVGIHLFYAFILWYYSSHLKRQFLVGNIVVSFCIGLSVIAVPLFTMIPALNEQYSANQRSLFLIISGYAFFAFLINLIREIIKDLQDVAGDSAQGFRTMALHVGETGTKVILSSLFAAML
;
A
#
# COMPACT_ATOMS: atom_id res chain seq x y z
N MET A 1 -18.57 20.65 21.91
CA MET A 1 -18.35 20.70 20.45
C MET A 1 -16.88 20.53 20.02
N ALA A 2 -15.89 20.65 20.92
CA ALA A 2 -14.47 20.38 20.62
C ALA A 2 -14.09 18.87 20.48
N SER A 3 -15.03 17.94 20.70
CA SER A 3 -14.75 16.49 20.64
C SER A 3 -14.79 15.91 19.22
N SER A 4 -15.71 16.36 18.36
CA SER A 4 -15.91 15.78 17.03
C SER A 4 -14.72 16.01 16.09
N GLY A 5 -14.12 17.21 16.13
CA GLY A 5 -12.94 17.54 15.32
C GLY A 5 -11.73 16.67 15.68
N LYS A 6 -11.50 16.43 16.98
CA LYS A 6 -10.41 15.57 17.46
C LYS A 6 -10.57 14.13 16.97
N VAL A 7 -11.80 13.60 16.99
CA VAL A 7 -12.11 12.25 16.50
C VAL A 7 -11.85 12.12 14.99
N ILE A 8 -12.26 13.11 14.19
CA ILE A 8 -12.03 13.11 12.73
C ILE A 8 -10.53 13.15 12.42
N TRP A 9 -9.78 14.03 13.07
CA TRP A 9 -8.32 14.12 12.87
C TRP A 9 -7.59 12.85 13.28
N SER A 10 -7.99 12.22 14.38
CA SER A 10 -7.45 10.92 14.81
C SER A 10 -7.77 9.82 13.80
N PHE A 11 -8.96 9.82 13.20
CA PHE A 11 -9.31 8.86 12.16
C PHE A 11 -8.48 9.04 10.88
N LEU A 12 -8.29 10.28 10.42
CA LEU A 12 -7.43 10.58 9.25
C LEU A 12 -5.98 10.15 9.47
N ARG A 13 -5.49 10.29 10.71
CA ARG A 13 -4.16 9.81 11.11
C ARG A 13 -4.09 8.28 11.12
N LEU A 14 -5.11 7.61 11.64
CA LEU A 14 -5.23 6.15 11.69
C LEU A 14 -5.13 5.51 10.30
N ILE A 15 -5.88 6.04 9.33
CA ILE A 15 -5.84 5.54 7.94
C ILE A 15 -4.61 6.02 7.16
N ARG A 16 -3.74 6.83 7.77
CA ARG A 16 -2.56 7.45 7.15
C ARG A 16 -2.90 8.15 5.83
N VAL A 17 -3.85 9.11 5.88
CA VAL A 17 -4.41 9.78 4.69
C VAL A 17 -3.36 10.31 3.71
N LYS A 18 -2.21 10.82 4.20
CA LYS A 18 -1.11 11.29 3.35
C LYS A 18 -0.56 10.18 2.44
N ASN A 19 -0.36 8.98 2.98
CA ASN A 19 0.11 7.84 2.19
C ASN A 19 -0.95 7.42 1.16
N LEU A 20 -2.23 7.42 1.56
CA LEU A 20 -3.34 7.08 0.66
C LEU A 20 -3.47 8.07 -0.50
N LEU A 21 -3.28 9.37 -0.25
CA LEU A 21 -3.26 10.40 -1.28
C LEU A 21 -2.10 10.20 -2.26
N ILE A 22 -0.93 9.77 -1.78
CA ILE A 22 0.21 9.43 -2.66
C ILE A 22 -0.14 8.22 -3.52
N ILE A 23 -0.65 7.12 -2.94
CA ILE A 23 -1.05 5.91 -3.69
C ILE A 23 -2.08 6.25 -4.77
N GLY A 24 -3.14 6.99 -4.42
CA GLY A 24 -4.17 7.39 -5.38
C GLY A 24 -3.64 8.38 -6.43
N GLY A 25 -2.90 9.39 -5.99
CA GLY A 25 -2.32 10.42 -6.86
C GLY A 25 -1.35 9.84 -7.88
N THR A 26 -0.46 8.92 -7.47
CA THR A 26 0.45 8.21 -8.38
C THR A 26 -0.33 7.42 -9.42
N GLN A 27 -1.40 6.70 -9.04
CA GLN A 27 -2.23 5.98 -10.01
C GLN A 27 -2.91 6.92 -11.01
N PHE A 28 -3.45 8.05 -10.55
CA PHE A 28 -4.01 9.07 -11.44
C PHE A 28 -2.97 9.67 -12.38
N LEU A 29 -1.75 9.95 -11.90
CA LEU A 29 -0.66 10.44 -12.74
C LEU A 29 -0.28 9.41 -13.81
N VAL A 30 -0.15 8.14 -13.46
CA VAL A 30 0.13 7.07 -14.43
C VAL A 30 -0.98 6.98 -15.48
N TYR A 31 -2.23 7.02 -15.05
CA TYR A 31 -3.36 6.93 -15.98
C TYR A 31 -3.46 8.14 -16.92
N TYR A 32 -3.50 9.36 -16.38
CA TYR A 32 -3.72 10.57 -17.17
C TYR A 32 -2.47 11.05 -17.91
N SER A 33 -1.30 11.00 -17.28
CA SER A 33 -0.07 11.57 -17.84
C SER A 33 0.77 10.58 -18.65
N LEU A 34 0.60 9.27 -18.43
CA LEU A 34 1.31 8.25 -19.20
C LEU A 34 0.35 7.53 -20.15
N ILE A 35 -0.69 6.87 -19.66
CA ILE A 35 -1.54 6.01 -20.50
C ILE A 35 -2.34 6.80 -21.52
N LEU A 36 -3.12 7.80 -21.09
CA LEU A 36 -3.94 8.57 -22.03
C LEU A 36 -3.11 9.42 -22.98
N SER A 37 -1.92 9.89 -22.56
CA SER A 37 -1.02 10.70 -23.40
C SER A 37 -0.40 9.91 -24.57
N TYR A 38 -0.35 8.58 -24.48
CA TYR A 38 0.18 7.73 -25.55
C TYR A 38 -0.84 7.41 -26.65
N GLY A 39 -2.10 7.85 -26.50
CA GLY A 39 -3.16 7.64 -27.50
C GLY A 39 -3.49 6.17 -27.76
N ILE A 40 -3.19 5.29 -26.81
CA ILE A 40 -3.46 3.85 -26.91
C ILE A 40 -4.90 3.53 -26.49
N PRO A 41 -5.49 2.43 -27.00
CA PRO A 41 -6.77 1.94 -26.52
C PRO A 41 -6.72 1.64 -25.00
N VAL A 42 -7.79 2.03 -24.29
CA VAL A 42 -7.96 1.77 -22.86
C VAL A 42 -9.30 1.10 -22.58
N ALA A 43 -9.28 0.07 -21.74
CA ALA A 43 -10.48 -0.69 -21.36
C ALA A 43 -11.36 0.04 -20.33
N LEU A 44 -10.73 0.72 -19.38
CA LEU A 44 -11.43 1.48 -18.34
C LEU A 44 -11.61 2.94 -18.74
N LYS A 45 -12.85 3.41 -18.65
CA LYS A 45 -13.16 4.85 -18.70
C LYS A 45 -12.76 5.52 -17.39
N PRO A 46 -12.53 6.85 -17.39
CA PRO A 46 -12.12 7.60 -16.19
C PRO A 46 -12.98 7.38 -14.93
N SER A 47 -14.30 7.25 -15.07
CA SER A 47 -15.19 7.01 -13.93
C SER A 47 -14.96 5.66 -13.27
N LEU A 48 -14.84 4.59 -14.06
CA LEU A 48 -14.54 3.24 -13.57
C LEU A 48 -13.10 3.13 -13.06
N PHE A 49 -12.16 3.86 -13.68
CA PHE A 49 -10.79 3.96 -13.19
C PHE A 49 -10.73 4.58 -11.79
N SER A 50 -11.51 5.64 -11.50
CA SER A 50 -11.61 6.21 -10.15
C SER A 50 -12.12 5.20 -9.12
N LEU A 51 -13.01 4.26 -9.50
CA LEU A 51 -13.46 3.19 -8.62
C LEU A 51 -12.36 2.16 -8.34
N LEU A 52 -11.50 1.87 -9.32
CA LEU A 52 -10.32 1.01 -9.12
C LEU A 52 -9.35 1.65 -8.13
N VAL A 53 -9.05 2.94 -8.31
CA VAL A 53 -8.18 3.68 -7.39
C VAL A 53 -8.77 3.69 -5.98
N LEU A 54 -10.09 3.95 -5.87
CA LEU A 54 -10.79 3.93 -4.59
C LEU A 54 -10.73 2.54 -3.93
N SER A 55 -10.92 1.47 -4.70
CA SER A 55 -10.79 0.09 -4.22
C SER A 55 -9.43 -0.16 -3.55
N ILE A 56 -8.33 0.13 -4.27
CA ILE A 56 -6.96 -0.07 -3.76
C ILE A 56 -6.68 0.82 -2.54
N VAL A 57 -7.13 2.07 -2.57
CA VAL A 57 -6.98 3.01 -1.45
C VAL A 57 -7.72 2.52 -0.20
N LEU A 58 -8.95 1.99 -0.34
CA LEU A 58 -9.71 1.44 0.78
C LEU A 58 -9.06 0.19 1.36
N LEU A 59 -8.52 -0.69 0.52
CA LEU A 59 -7.78 -1.88 0.97
C LEU A 59 -6.49 -1.50 1.71
N ALA A 60 -5.74 -0.51 1.21
CA ALA A 60 -4.57 0.04 1.90
C ALA A 60 -4.96 0.69 3.25
N ALA A 61 -6.06 1.46 3.28
CA ALA A 61 -6.59 2.04 4.51
C ALA A 61 -6.97 0.97 5.54
N ALA A 62 -7.62 -0.10 5.09
CA ALA A 62 -7.96 -1.24 5.94
C ALA A 62 -6.71 -1.92 6.51
N GLY A 63 -5.65 -2.05 5.70
CA GLY A 63 -4.33 -2.52 6.11
C GLY A 63 -3.69 -1.65 7.20
N TYR A 64 -3.78 -0.33 7.06
CA TYR A 64 -3.29 0.60 8.07
C TYR A 64 -4.06 0.52 9.39
N VAL A 65 -5.38 0.36 9.34
CA VAL A 65 -6.23 0.21 10.53
C VAL A 65 -5.89 -1.07 11.30
N ILE A 66 -5.76 -2.21 10.61
CA ILE A 66 -5.45 -3.49 11.28
C ILE A 66 -4.01 -3.51 11.79
N ASN A 67 -3.07 -2.86 11.09
CA ASN A 67 -1.71 -2.71 11.56
C ASN A 67 -1.66 -1.99 12.92
N ASP A 68 -2.28 -0.81 13.04
CA ASP A 68 -2.32 -0.04 14.30
C ASP A 68 -3.09 -0.78 15.40
N TYR A 69 -4.10 -1.57 15.04
CA TYR A 69 -4.81 -2.42 16.00
C TYR A 69 -3.90 -3.49 16.62
N MET A 70 -3.01 -4.10 15.83
CA MET A 70 -2.08 -5.13 16.29
C MET A 70 -0.87 -4.54 17.02
N ASP A 71 -0.47 -3.31 16.66
CA ASP A 71 0.75 -2.67 17.12
C ASP A 71 0.61 -1.86 18.43
N ILE A 72 -0.57 -1.82 19.05
CA ILE A 72 -0.86 -0.97 20.24
C ILE A 72 0.26 -1.02 21.29
N LYS A 73 0.79 -2.21 21.61
CA LYS A 73 1.84 -2.36 22.64
C LYS A 73 3.20 -1.81 22.19
N ALA A 74 3.61 -2.12 20.96
CA ALA A 74 4.88 -1.66 20.41
C ALA A 74 4.87 -0.15 20.19
N ASP A 75 3.79 0.38 19.63
CA ASP A 75 3.63 1.82 19.36
C ASP A 75 3.51 2.64 20.64
N GLU A 76 2.94 2.09 21.72
CA GLU A 76 2.94 2.79 23.02
C GLU A 76 4.36 3.00 23.55
N ILE A 77 5.24 2.01 23.35
CA ILE A 77 6.66 2.10 23.76
C ILE A 77 7.44 3.04 22.84
N ASN A 78 7.26 2.92 21.52
CA ASN A 78 8.03 3.69 20.54
C ASN A 78 7.59 5.16 20.42
N LYS A 79 6.29 5.43 20.56
CA LYS A 79 5.69 6.72 20.18
C LYS A 79 4.92 7.39 21.32
N GLY A 80 4.41 6.63 22.29
CA GLY A 80 3.58 7.14 23.39
C GLY A 80 2.19 7.68 22.99
N ASP A 81 1.92 7.87 21.70
CA ASP A 81 0.66 8.39 21.14
C ASP A 81 -0.05 7.35 20.25
N VAL A 82 -0.63 6.32 20.89
CA VAL A 82 -1.47 5.34 20.17
C VAL A 82 -2.89 5.83 19.97
N ILE A 83 -3.39 5.74 18.73
CA ILE A 83 -4.75 6.17 18.40
C ILE A 83 -5.78 5.11 18.82
N VAL A 84 -5.48 3.85 18.51
CA VAL A 84 -6.34 2.71 18.84
C VAL A 84 -6.17 2.37 20.32
N GLY A 85 -7.29 2.25 21.04
CA GLY A 85 -7.31 2.03 22.48
C GLY A 85 -7.45 3.31 23.30
N LYS A 86 -6.84 4.42 22.89
CA LYS A 86 -6.97 5.73 23.58
C LYS A 86 -8.10 6.60 23.03
N VAL A 87 -8.10 6.87 21.72
CA VAL A 87 -9.10 7.74 21.07
C VAL A 87 -10.16 6.92 20.35
N ILE A 88 -9.74 5.92 19.58
CA ILE A 88 -10.62 5.03 18.83
C ILE A 88 -10.70 3.69 19.55
N LYS A 89 -11.91 3.25 19.89
CA LYS A 89 -12.12 1.95 20.56
C LYS A 89 -11.63 0.80 19.68
N ARG A 90 -11.04 -0.23 20.31
CA ARG A 90 -10.56 -1.45 19.63
C ARG A 90 -11.65 -2.11 18.76
N ARG A 91 -12.88 -2.19 19.26
CA ARG A 91 -14.04 -2.71 18.50
C ARG A 91 -14.33 -1.87 17.25
N ALA A 92 -14.26 -0.54 17.37
CA ALA A 92 -14.48 0.36 16.24
C ALA A 92 -13.39 0.22 15.19
N ALA A 93 -12.13 0.04 15.58
CA ALA A 93 -11.03 -0.20 14.63
C ALA A 93 -11.25 -1.49 13.81
N ILE A 94 -11.68 -2.59 14.44
CA ILE A 94 -12.01 -3.83 13.71
C ILE A 94 -13.20 -3.63 12.77
N ILE A 95 -14.25 -2.94 13.20
CA ILE A 95 -15.39 -2.61 12.32
C ILE A 95 -14.90 -1.79 11.12
N TRP A 96 -14.05 -0.79 11.33
CA TRP A 96 -13.47 0.00 10.24
C TRP A 96 -12.65 -0.85 9.28
N HIS A 97 -11.78 -1.71 9.78
CA HIS A 97 -11.02 -2.65 8.95
C HIS A 97 -11.96 -3.50 8.07
N LEU A 98 -12.96 -4.14 8.68
CA LEU A 98 -13.92 -4.99 7.96
C LEU A 98 -14.73 -4.21 6.91
N THR A 99 -15.24 -3.03 7.27
CA THR A 99 -16.02 -2.19 6.35
C THR A 99 -15.16 -1.72 5.17
N LEU A 100 -13.96 -1.21 5.44
CA LEU A 100 -13.05 -0.74 4.39
C LEU A 100 -12.62 -1.88 3.46
N THR A 101 -12.32 -3.06 4.01
CA THR A 101 -12.00 -4.26 3.22
C THR A 101 -13.19 -4.70 2.38
N ALA A 102 -14.40 -4.78 2.96
CA ALA A 102 -15.59 -5.21 2.22
C ALA A 102 -15.94 -4.26 1.07
N VAL A 103 -15.92 -2.95 1.31
CA VAL A 103 -16.19 -1.94 0.26
C VAL A 103 -15.08 -1.96 -0.80
N GLY A 104 -13.81 -2.04 -0.39
CA GLY A 104 -12.68 -2.17 -1.32
C GLY A 104 -12.82 -3.40 -2.22
N LEU A 105 -13.10 -4.57 -1.65
CA LEU A 105 -13.34 -5.79 -2.43
C LEU A 105 -14.54 -5.67 -3.36
N ALA A 106 -15.66 -5.11 -2.89
CA ALA A 106 -16.85 -4.93 -3.72
C ALA A 106 -16.57 -4.04 -4.94
N LEU A 107 -15.86 -2.92 -4.75
CA LEU A 107 -15.43 -2.05 -5.84
C LEU A 107 -14.45 -2.76 -6.77
N GLY A 108 -13.51 -3.52 -6.23
CA GLY A 108 -12.55 -4.29 -7.01
C GLY A 108 -13.18 -5.40 -7.86
N VAL A 109 -14.19 -6.09 -7.33
CA VAL A 109 -15.00 -7.05 -8.08
C VAL A 109 -15.78 -6.33 -9.18
N PHE A 110 -16.42 -5.20 -8.85
CA PHE A 110 -17.16 -4.41 -9.82
C PHE A 110 -16.28 -3.92 -10.97
N THR A 111 -15.08 -3.40 -10.71
CA THR A 111 -14.16 -2.95 -11.76
C THR A 111 -13.63 -4.11 -12.60
N SER A 112 -13.27 -5.23 -11.97
CA SER A 112 -12.81 -6.44 -12.68
C SER A 112 -13.89 -7.00 -13.62
N TYR A 113 -15.15 -7.01 -13.17
CA TYR A 113 -16.31 -7.40 -13.98
C TYR A 113 -16.51 -6.49 -15.19
N ASN A 114 -16.49 -5.16 -14.99
CA ASN A 114 -16.71 -4.20 -16.06
C ASN A 114 -15.62 -4.23 -17.14
N VAL A 115 -14.41 -4.67 -16.78
CA VAL A 115 -13.29 -4.84 -17.70
C VAL A 115 -13.34 -6.19 -18.45
N GLY A 116 -14.23 -7.09 -18.04
CA GLY A 116 -14.35 -8.43 -18.62
C GLY A 116 -13.24 -9.41 -18.20
N GLN A 117 -12.43 -9.05 -17.19
CA GLN A 117 -11.25 -9.82 -16.79
C GLN A 117 -11.37 -10.26 -15.33
N TYR A 118 -12.11 -11.35 -15.10
CA TYR A 118 -12.43 -11.86 -13.76
C TYR A 118 -11.21 -12.24 -12.91
N TYR A 119 -10.11 -12.66 -13.54
CA TYR A 119 -8.88 -13.00 -12.81
C TYR A 119 -8.29 -11.79 -12.06
N LEU A 120 -8.61 -10.56 -12.47
CA LEU A 120 -8.17 -9.34 -11.81
C LEU A 120 -8.79 -9.13 -10.42
N VAL A 121 -9.88 -9.84 -10.09
CA VAL A 121 -10.39 -9.92 -8.72
C VAL A 121 -9.32 -10.46 -7.76
N GLY A 122 -8.45 -11.36 -8.25
CA GLY A 122 -7.35 -11.93 -7.49
C GLY A 122 -6.40 -10.89 -6.91
N ILE A 123 -6.19 -9.76 -7.59
CA ILE A 123 -5.33 -8.67 -7.09
C ILE A 123 -5.95 -8.07 -5.82
N HIS A 124 -7.24 -7.80 -5.82
CA HIS A 124 -7.94 -7.21 -4.68
C HIS A 124 -8.02 -8.17 -3.49
N LEU A 125 -8.29 -9.45 -3.75
CA LEU A 125 -8.24 -10.50 -2.74
C LEU A 125 -6.83 -10.64 -2.15
N PHE A 126 -5.81 -10.59 -3.00
CA PHE A 126 -4.42 -10.58 -2.58
C PHE A 126 -4.13 -9.40 -1.65
N TYR A 127 -4.51 -8.16 -2.00
CA TYR A 127 -4.34 -7.00 -1.12
C TYR A 127 -5.01 -7.19 0.25
N ALA A 128 -6.27 -7.62 0.27
CA ALA A 128 -7.01 -7.85 1.50
C ALA A 128 -6.33 -8.88 2.40
N PHE A 129 -5.94 -10.02 1.81
CA PHE A 129 -5.28 -11.10 2.53
C PHE A 129 -3.88 -10.72 2.99
N ILE A 130 -3.04 -10.21 2.09
CA ILE A 130 -1.62 -9.98 2.36
C ILE A 130 -1.40 -8.87 3.38
N LEU A 131 -2.21 -7.80 3.38
CA LEU A 131 -2.08 -6.71 4.35
C LEU A 131 -2.56 -7.13 5.75
N TRP A 132 -3.57 -7.99 5.82
CA TRP A 132 -3.99 -8.62 7.09
C TRP A 132 -2.93 -9.62 7.59
N TYR A 133 -2.41 -10.46 6.71
CA TYR A 133 -1.39 -11.45 7.04
C TYR A 133 -0.06 -10.80 7.44
N TYR A 134 0.29 -9.71 6.76
CA TYR A 134 1.42 -8.85 7.12
C TYR A 134 1.31 -8.37 8.57
N SER A 135 0.18 -7.72 8.91
CA SER A 135 -0.05 -7.12 10.23
C SER A 135 -0.07 -8.15 11.37
N SER A 136 -0.48 -9.39 11.06
CA SER A 136 -0.60 -10.46 12.04
C SER A 136 0.70 -11.26 12.23
N HIS A 137 1.45 -11.51 11.16
CA HIS A 137 2.58 -12.45 11.16
C HIS A 137 3.87 -11.88 10.58
N LEU A 138 3.83 -11.30 9.37
CA LEU A 138 5.06 -11.02 8.61
C LEU A 138 5.84 -9.82 9.13
N LYS A 139 5.18 -8.82 9.73
CA LYS A 139 5.86 -7.65 10.32
C LYS A 139 6.93 -8.03 11.35
N ARG A 140 6.79 -9.20 11.98
CA ARG A 140 7.69 -9.69 13.04
C ARG A 140 8.94 -10.38 12.51
N GLN A 141 9.07 -10.51 11.20
CA GLN A 141 10.12 -11.24 10.51
C GLN A 141 11.13 -10.28 9.88
N PHE A 142 12.38 -10.74 9.76
CA PHE A 142 13.56 -9.98 9.35
C PHE A 142 13.32 -8.86 8.31
N LEU A 143 13.02 -9.23 7.07
CA LEU A 143 12.75 -8.31 5.94
C LEU A 143 11.44 -8.59 5.22
N VAL A 144 10.84 -9.74 5.49
CA VAL A 144 9.72 -10.27 4.69
C VAL A 144 8.54 -9.31 4.75
N GLY A 145 8.27 -8.74 5.93
CA GLY A 145 7.23 -7.74 6.10
C GLY A 145 7.46 -6.49 5.25
N ASN A 146 8.67 -5.91 5.30
CA ASN A 146 9.03 -4.70 4.57
C ASN A 146 8.92 -4.92 3.06
N ILE A 147 9.41 -6.07 2.57
CA ILE A 147 9.30 -6.45 1.16
C ILE A 147 7.84 -6.57 0.74
N VAL A 148 6.98 -7.19 1.56
CA VAL A 148 5.56 -7.37 1.25
C VAL A 148 4.80 -6.04 1.14
N VAL A 149 4.99 -5.13 2.09
CA VAL A 149 4.32 -3.81 2.03
C VAL A 149 4.83 -2.99 0.86
N SER A 150 6.14 -3.01 0.61
CA SER A 150 6.73 -2.35 -0.56
C SER A 150 6.26 -2.94 -1.88
N PHE A 151 6.09 -4.27 -1.93
CA PHE A 151 5.52 -4.96 -3.09
C PHE A 151 4.08 -4.49 -3.33
N CYS A 152 3.27 -4.31 -2.28
CA CYS A 152 1.94 -3.73 -2.41
C CYS A 152 1.96 -2.29 -2.93
N ILE A 153 2.98 -1.49 -2.63
CA ILE A 153 3.14 -0.14 -3.21
C ILE A 153 3.46 -0.22 -4.71
N GLY A 154 4.44 -1.03 -5.11
CA GLY A 154 4.76 -1.24 -6.53
C GLY A 154 3.60 -1.83 -7.31
N LEU A 155 2.91 -2.83 -6.74
CA LEU A 155 1.73 -3.46 -7.33
C LEU A 155 0.59 -2.45 -7.55
N SER A 156 0.47 -1.42 -6.71
CA SER A 156 -0.58 -0.40 -6.90
C SER A 156 -0.37 0.40 -8.19
N VAL A 157 0.89 0.60 -8.58
CA VAL A 157 1.28 1.24 -9.84
C VAL A 157 1.04 0.29 -11.02
N ILE A 158 1.42 -0.98 -10.87
CA ILE A 158 1.19 -2.03 -11.88
C ILE A 158 -0.29 -2.32 -12.09
N ALA A 159 -1.14 -2.16 -11.07
CA ALA A 159 -2.58 -2.38 -11.20
C ALA A 159 -3.18 -1.47 -12.29
N VAL A 160 -2.64 -0.27 -12.50
CA VAL A 160 -3.14 0.66 -13.52
C VAL A 160 -3.10 0.02 -14.93
N PRO A 161 -1.95 -0.37 -15.50
CA PRO A 161 -1.90 -1.01 -16.81
C PRO A 161 -2.62 -2.38 -16.85
N LEU A 162 -2.65 -3.14 -15.75
CA LEU A 162 -3.35 -4.43 -15.70
C LEU A 162 -4.86 -4.30 -15.93
N PHE A 163 -5.47 -3.21 -15.44
CA PHE A 163 -6.90 -2.97 -15.58
C PHE A 163 -7.26 -2.07 -16.77
N THR A 164 -6.29 -1.34 -17.33
CA THR A 164 -6.55 -0.35 -18.39
C THR A 164 -6.00 -0.77 -19.75
N MET A 165 -4.75 -1.24 -19.81
CA MET A 165 -4.02 -1.53 -21.05
C MET A 165 -4.11 -3.00 -21.45
N ILE A 166 -3.86 -3.92 -20.53
CA ILE A 166 -3.86 -5.37 -20.80
C ILE A 166 -5.19 -5.88 -21.40
N PRO A 167 -6.36 -5.44 -20.92
CA PRO A 167 -7.63 -5.86 -21.51
C PRO A 167 -7.90 -5.22 -22.88
N ALA A 168 -7.12 -4.21 -23.28
CA ALA A 168 -7.22 -3.46 -24.53
C ALA A 168 -5.98 -3.62 -25.43
N LEU A 169 -5.26 -4.75 -25.30
CA LEU A 169 -4.11 -5.06 -26.15
C LEU A 169 -4.52 -5.05 -27.63
N ASN A 170 -3.68 -4.45 -28.46
CA ASN A 170 -3.94 -4.28 -29.88
C ASN A 170 -2.63 -4.34 -30.66
N GLU A 171 -2.58 -5.16 -31.72
CA GLU A 171 -1.37 -5.38 -32.52
C GLU A 171 -0.82 -4.08 -33.11
N GLN A 172 -1.70 -3.17 -33.55
CA GLN A 172 -1.33 -1.86 -34.10
C GLN A 172 -0.57 -0.99 -33.10
N TYR A 173 -0.85 -1.15 -31.81
CA TYR A 173 -0.24 -0.36 -30.72
C TYR A 173 0.76 -1.16 -29.89
N SER A 174 1.10 -2.39 -30.29
CA SER A 174 1.89 -3.33 -29.49
C SER A 174 3.24 -2.76 -29.04
N ALA A 175 3.95 -2.05 -29.92
CA ALA A 175 5.22 -1.39 -29.59
C ALA A 175 5.04 -0.31 -28.50
N ASN A 176 4.02 0.54 -28.64
CA ASN A 176 3.72 1.60 -27.67
C ASN A 176 3.26 1.00 -26.34
N GLN A 177 2.40 -0.01 -26.37
CA GLN A 177 1.89 -0.70 -25.18
C GLN A 177 3.03 -1.39 -24.41
N ARG A 178 3.97 -2.04 -25.11
CA ARG A 178 5.14 -2.66 -24.49
C ARG A 178 6.08 -1.63 -23.88
N SER A 179 6.43 -0.58 -24.62
CA SER A 179 7.30 0.49 -24.12
C SER A 179 6.71 1.17 -22.89
N LEU A 180 5.42 1.46 -22.92
CA LEU A 180 4.72 2.08 -21.80
C LEU A 180 4.64 1.16 -20.58
N PHE A 181 4.37 -0.13 -20.77
CA PHE A 181 4.38 -1.10 -19.68
C PHE A 181 5.75 -1.20 -19.01
N LEU A 182 6.85 -1.14 -19.78
CA LEU A 182 8.21 -1.12 -19.24
C LEU A 182 8.49 0.16 -18.43
N ILE A 183 8.07 1.33 -18.94
CA ILE A 183 8.20 2.61 -18.23
C ILE A 183 7.44 2.57 -16.90
N ILE A 184 6.17 2.13 -16.92
CA ILE A 184 5.34 2.03 -15.71
C ILE A 184 5.94 1.00 -14.74
N SER A 185 6.50 -0.11 -15.24
CA SER A 185 7.18 -1.11 -14.42
C SER A 185 8.43 -0.54 -13.75
N GLY A 186 9.18 0.33 -14.45
CA GLY A 186 10.28 1.09 -13.86
C GLY A 186 9.81 1.96 -12.69
N TYR A 187 8.73 2.75 -12.89
CA TYR A 187 8.14 3.54 -11.81
C TYR A 187 7.66 2.69 -10.63
N ALA A 188 7.03 1.55 -10.90
CA ALA A 188 6.59 0.61 -9.86
C ALA A 188 7.77 0.06 -9.04
N PHE A 189 8.88 -0.26 -9.71
CA PHE A 189 10.10 -0.74 -9.06
C PHE A 189 10.76 0.35 -8.20
N PHE A 190 10.82 1.59 -8.68
CA PHE A 190 11.30 2.72 -7.86
C PHE A 190 10.38 2.97 -6.66
N ALA A 191 9.06 2.93 -6.84
CA ALA A 191 8.11 3.07 -5.73
C ALA A 191 8.28 1.96 -4.68
N PHE A 192 8.53 0.72 -5.13
CA PHE A 192 8.90 -0.40 -4.28
C PHE A 192 10.17 -0.11 -3.47
N LEU A 193 11.26 0.29 -4.13
CA LEU A 193 12.55 0.55 -3.47
C LEU A 193 12.47 1.70 -2.46
N ILE A 194 11.83 2.81 -2.83
CA ILE A 194 11.63 3.96 -1.94
C ILE A 194 10.86 3.54 -0.69
N ASN A 195 9.79 2.76 -0.85
CA ASN A 195 9.03 2.29 0.30
C ASN A 195 9.82 1.27 1.13
N LEU A 196 10.63 0.42 0.51
CA LEU A 196 11.46 -0.56 1.22
C LEU A 196 12.48 0.12 2.11
N ILE A 197 13.19 1.11 1.56
CA ILE A 197 14.10 1.98 2.32
C ILE A 197 13.37 2.64 3.48
N ARG A 198 12.19 3.22 3.23
CA ARG A 198 11.38 3.87 4.28
C ARG A 198 10.99 2.91 5.40
N GLU A 199 10.54 1.70 5.08
CA GLU A 199 10.16 0.72 6.11
C GLU A 199 11.39 0.24 6.90
N ILE A 200 12.56 0.06 6.28
CA ILE A 200 13.80 -0.27 7.00
C ILE A 200 14.23 0.87 7.93
N ILE A 201 14.12 2.13 7.50
CA ILE A 201 14.39 3.31 8.36
C ILE A 201 13.42 3.34 9.55
N LYS A 202 12.15 3.00 9.31
CA LYS A 202 11.14 2.94 10.37
C LYS A 202 11.44 1.85 11.38
N ASP A 203 11.84 0.66 10.95
CA ASP A 203 12.25 -0.42 11.87
C ASP A 203 13.44 -0.01 12.73
N LEU A 204 14.36 0.82 12.22
CA LEU A 204 15.46 1.41 12.99
C LEU A 204 14.96 2.35 14.10
N GLN A 205 13.87 3.08 13.84
CA GLN A 205 13.25 3.99 14.82
C GLN A 205 12.42 3.22 15.86
N ASP A 206 11.84 2.08 15.48
CA ASP A 206 10.90 1.30 16.27
C ASP A 206 11.59 0.17 17.11
N VAL A 207 12.94 0.14 17.16
CA VAL A 207 13.76 -0.90 17.83
C VAL A 207 13.35 -1.20 19.27
N ALA A 208 13.05 -0.17 20.08
CA ALA A 208 12.77 -0.36 21.51
C ALA A 208 11.48 -1.16 21.74
N GLY A 209 10.40 -0.78 21.06
CA GLY A 209 9.10 -1.46 21.12
C GLY A 209 9.13 -2.83 20.45
N ASP A 210 9.85 -2.97 19.34
CA ASP A 210 10.00 -4.25 18.64
C ASP A 210 10.77 -5.27 19.48
N SER A 211 11.84 -4.85 20.14
CA SER A 211 12.61 -5.67 21.09
C SER A 211 11.73 -6.13 22.26
N ALA A 212 10.95 -5.21 22.84
CA ALA A 212 10.05 -5.51 23.96
C ALA A 212 8.91 -6.47 23.58
N GLN A 213 8.54 -6.55 22.29
CA GLN A 213 7.57 -7.53 21.78
C GLN A 213 8.22 -8.83 21.27
N GLY A 214 9.55 -8.95 21.33
CA GLY A 214 10.29 -10.14 20.87
C GLY A 214 10.31 -10.30 19.35
N PHE A 215 10.21 -9.20 18.60
CA PHE A 215 10.28 -9.24 17.14
C PHE A 215 11.70 -9.54 16.66
N ARG A 216 11.81 -10.03 15.42
CA ARG A 216 13.10 -10.38 14.79
C ARG A 216 13.31 -9.56 13.53
N THR A 217 13.16 -8.24 13.62
CA THR A 217 13.36 -7.32 12.49
C THR A 217 14.84 -7.23 12.11
N MET A 218 15.13 -6.73 10.90
CA MET A 218 16.51 -6.53 10.45
C MET A 218 17.32 -5.67 11.41
N ALA A 219 16.74 -4.57 11.89
CA ALA A 219 17.41 -3.64 12.80
C ALA A 219 17.87 -4.32 14.09
N LEU A 220 17.09 -5.27 14.62
CA LEU A 220 17.43 -6.04 15.81
C LEU A 220 18.48 -7.12 15.53
N HIS A 221 18.51 -7.69 14.32
CA HIS A 221 19.39 -8.82 13.99
C HIS A 221 20.78 -8.39 13.52
N VAL A 222 20.87 -7.37 12.65
CA VAL A 222 22.14 -6.87 12.09
C VAL A 222 22.68 -5.66 12.87
N GLY A 223 21.87 -5.10 13.76
CA GLY A 223 22.19 -3.90 14.52
C GLY A 223 22.09 -2.62 13.68
N GLU A 224 22.22 -1.48 14.37
CA GLU A 224 22.03 -0.16 13.76
C GLU A 224 23.04 0.11 12.64
N THR A 225 24.32 -0.16 12.89
CA THR A 225 25.41 0.09 11.93
C THR A 225 25.25 -0.75 10.66
N GLY A 226 24.93 -2.04 10.80
CA GLY A 226 24.71 -2.92 9.65
C GLY A 226 23.49 -2.51 8.83
N THR A 227 22.41 -2.10 9.50
CA THR A 227 21.20 -1.59 8.83
C THR A 227 21.50 -0.31 8.03
N LYS A 228 22.32 0.60 8.57
CA LYS A 228 22.75 1.81 7.84
C LYS A 228 23.57 1.50 6.59
N VAL A 229 24.46 0.50 6.64
CA VAL A 229 25.23 0.07 5.45
C VAL A 229 24.30 -0.45 4.36
N ILE A 230 23.33 -1.30 4.71
CA ILE A 230 22.34 -1.83 3.77
C ILE A 230 21.52 -0.69 3.14
N LEU A 231 21.07 0.27 3.96
CA LEU A 231 20.37 1.45 3.48
C LEU A 231 21.23 2.25 2.48
N SER A 232 22.50 2.49 2.80
CA SER A 232 23.43 3.18 1.89
C SER A 232 23.61 2.44 0.56
N SER A 233 23.71 1.10 0.58
CA SER A 233 23.80 0.30 -0.64
C SER A 233 22.51 0.37 -1.48
N LEU A 234 21.34 0.34 -0.84
CA LEU A 234 20.06 0.49 -1.53
C LEU A 234 19.91 1.88 -2.16
N PHE A 235 20.31 2.94 -1.45
CA PHE A 235 20.34 4.30 -2.01
C PHE A 235 21.31 4.42 -3.18
N ALA A 236 22.51 3.84 -3.08
CA ALA A 236 23.48 3.86 -4.16
C ALA A 236 22.98 3.11 -5.42
N ALA A 237 22.23 2.03 -5.24
CA ALA A 237 21.64 1.28 -6.35
C ALA A 237 20.50 2.03 -7.08
N MET A 238 19.99 3.12 -6.51
CA MET A 238 18.96 3.96 -7.13
C MET A 238 19.53 5.13 -7.94
N LEU A 239 20.82 5.44 -7.80
CA LEU A 239 21.54 6.51 -8.52
C LEU A 239 22.07 5.98 -9.86
#